data_AF-K0C6U0-F1
#
_entry.id   AF-K0C6U0-F1
#
_cell.length_a   1.000
_cell.length_b   1.000
_cell.length_c   1.000
_cell.angle_alpha   90.00
_cell.angle_beta   90.00
_cell.angle_gamma   90.00
#
_symmetry.space_group_name_H-M   'P 1'
#
loop_
_entity.id
_entity.type
_entity.pdbx_description
1 polymer ?
#
loop_
_entity_poly.entity_id
_entity_poly.type
_entity_poly.pdbx_seq_one_letter_code
_entity_poly.pdbx_strand_id
1 'polypeptide(L)'
;MPAVAAGVIFKTETMKKLLSLIFLMFLFVWFVYILYLTGYIPEEQIPDKFTQLELPKTTAELGDSLALIDSLFASVALVLGLVAILIQGKELKASTKAQTSQAKTLELQIKQQQDSNLLGAYSVRQTFLLSDCERLNNQIESLVSQELKETNTEKKSELWKLIKNSRNKERKQREESKKIDANIENLLNKI
;
A
#
# COMPACT_ATOMS: atom_id res chain seq x y z
N MET A 1 1.58 14.73 -9.84
CA MET A 1 2.34 13.46 -9.71
C MET A 1 1.90 12.30 -10.64
N PRO A 2 1.15 12.46 -11.77
CA PRO A 2 0.81 11.31 -12.64
C PRO A 2 1.84 11.04 -13.76
N ALA A 3 2.68 12.02 -14.12
CA ALA A 3 3.56 11.92 -15.29
C ALA A 3 4.75 10.95 -15.13
N VAL A 4 5.23 10.75 -13.89
CA VAL A 4 6.39 9.88 -13.62
C VAL A 4 6.00 8.40 -13.67
N ALA A 5 4.77 8.05 -13.27
CA ALA A 5 4.26 6.68 -13.33
C ALA A 5 4.02 6.22 -14.77
N ALA A 6 3.50 7.09 -15.64
CA ALA A 6 3.25 6.78 -17.05
C ALA A 6 4.55 6.50 -17.84
N GLY A 7 5.61 7.25 -17.58
CA GLY A 7 6.91 7.09 -18.28
C GLY A 7 7.63 5.77 -17.95
N VAL A 8 7.49 5.26 -16.72
CA VAL A 8 8.12 4.00 -16.30
C VAL A 8 7.37 2.79 -16.86
N ILE A 9 6.04 2.86 -16.92
CA ILE A 9 5.18 1.80 -17.48
C ILE A 9 5.37 1.70 -19.00
N PHE A 10 5.42 2.82 -19.71
CA PHE A 10 5.64 2.81 -21.16
C PHE A 10 7.00 2.24 -21.55
N LYS A 11 8.05 2.55 -20.77
CA LYS A 11 9.43 2.06 -20.99
C LYS A 11 9.58 0.56 -20.74
N THR A 12 8.83 0.01 -19.78
CA THR A 12 8.86 -1.44 -19.49
C THR A 12 8.09 -2.25 -20.54
N GLU A 13 6.99 -1.72 -21.07
CA GLU A 13 6.21 -2.40 -22.11
C GLU A 13 6.94 -2.43 -23.47
N THR A 14 7.58 -1.31 -23.85
CA THR A 14 8.44 -1.24 -25.05
C THR A 14 9.67 -2.13 -24.93
N MET A 15 10.30 -2.20 -23.76
CA MET A 15 11.43 -3.10 -23.51
C MET A 15 11.03 -4.58 -23.64
N LYS A 16 9.85 -4.97 -23.14
CA LYS A 16 9.33 -6.34 -23.30
C LYS A 16 9.04 -6.70 -24.77
N LYS A 17 8.42 -5.78 -25.53
CA LYS A 17 8.16 -5.99 -26.98
C LYS A 17 9.45 -6.09 -27.79
N LEU A 18 10.45 -5.26 -27.49
CA LEU A 18 11.76 -5.31 -28.13
C LEU A 18 12.51 -6.61 -27.81
N LEU A 19 12.49 -7.04 -26.54
CA LEU A 19 13.11 -8.31 -26.13
C LEU A 19 12.44 -9.50 -26.84
N SER A 20 11.10 -9.49 -26.93
CA SER A 20 10.34 -10.52 -27.64
C SER A 20 10.63 -10.54 -29.15
N LEU A 21 10.83 -9.37 -29.75
CA LEU A 21 11.16 -9.26 -31.18
C LEU A 21 12.57 -9.77 -31.47
N ILE A 22 13.55 -9.42 -30.61
CA ILE A 22 14.92 -9.93 -30.71
C ILE A 22 14.93 -11.46 -30.57
N PHE A 23 14.16 -12.01 -29.62
CA PHE A 23 14.05 -13.45 -29.45
C PHE A 23 13.42 -14.16 -30.67
N LEU A 24 12.39 -13.55 -31.27
CA LEU A 24 11.76 -14.09 -32.47
C LEU A 24 12.72 -14.07 -33.68
N MET A 25 13.45 -12.97 -33.87
CA MET A 25 14.50 -12.85 -34.89
C MET A 25 15.59 -13.90 -34.69
N PHE A 26 15.98 -14.13 -33.43
CA PHE A 26 16.98 -15.14 -33.08
C PHE A 26 16.53 -16.57 -33.44
N LEU A 27 15.29 -16.95 -33.09
CA LEU A 27 14.71 -18.24 -33.48
C LEU A 27 14.60 -18.39 -35.01
N PHE A 28 14.30 -17.30 -35.71
CA PHE A 28 14.24 -17.30 -37.17
C PHE A 28 15.61 -17.54 -37.81
N VAL A 29 16.65 -16.83 -37.34
CA VAL A 29 18.03 -17.04 -37.81
C VAL A 29 18.49 -18.48 -37.55
N TRP A 30 18.14 -19.04 -36.39
CA TRP A 30 18.44 -20.43 -36.05
C TRP A 30 17.74 -21.43 -36.98
N PHE A 31 16.46 -21.20 -37.28
CA PHE A 31 15.70 -22.04 -38.22
C PHE A 31 16.30 -22.00 -39.64
N VAL A 32 16.64 -20.80 -40.13
CA VAL A 32 17.30 -20.62 -41.45
C VAL A 32 18.67 -21.31 -41.49
N TYR A 33 19.43 -21.26 -40.39
CA TYR A 33 20.72 -21.93 -40.30
C TYR A 33 20.61 -23.46 -40.34
N ILE A 34 19.59 -24.03 -39.69
CA ILE A 34 19.31 -25.47 -39.80
C ILE A 34 18.95 -25.85 -41.24
N LEU A 35 18.11 -25.05 -41.91
CA LEU A 35 17.76 -25.27 -43.33
C LEU A 35 18.98 -25.18 -44.26
N TYR A 36 19.92 -24.27 -43.97
CA TYR A 36 21.20 -24.16 -44.67
C TYR A 36 22.06 -25.42 -44.47
N LEU A 37 22.29 -25.84 -43.23
CA LEU A 37 23.13 -26.99 -42.91
C LEU A 37 22.55 -28.34 -43.37
N THR A 38 21.22 -28.44 -43.48
CA THR A 38 20.52 -29.63 -43.98
C THR A 38 20.45 -29.69 -45.51
N GLY A 39 20.97 -28.67 -46.21
CA GLY A 39 20.99 -28.63 -47.68
C GLY A 39 19.63 -28.37 -48.32
N TYR A 40 18.64 -27.86 -47.57
CA TYR A 40 17.34 -27.49 -48.12
C TYR A 40 17.42 -26.19 -48.95
N ILE A 41 18.45 -25.36 -48.69
CA ILE A 41 18.75 -24.16 -49.47
C ILE A 41 19.78 -24.52 -50.54
N PRO A 42 19.45 -24.42 -51.85
CA PRO A 42 20.39 -24.73 -52.92
C PRO A 42 21.56 -23.73 -52.97
N GLU A 43 22.76 -24.22 -53.27
CA GLU A 43 24.02 -23.44 -53.33
C GLU A 43 23.94 -22.19 -54.21
N GLU A 44 23.09 -22.20 -55.24
CA GLU A 44 22.85 -21.08 -56.15
C GLU A 44 22.28 -19.82 -55.48
N GLN A 45 21.65 -19.97 -54.30
CA GLN A 45 21.03 -18.86 -53.56
C GLN A 45 21.94 -18.29 -52.46
N ILE A 46 23.15 -18.84 -52.29
CA ILE A 46 24.06 -18.49 -51.20
C ILE A 46 25.08 -17.47 -51.73
N PRO A 47 25.29 -16.32 -51.04
CA PRO A 47 26.25 -15.32 -51.49
C PRO A 47 27.68 -15.91 -51.57
N ASP A 48 28.43 -15.55 -52.63
CA ASP A 48 29.77 -16.08 -52.96
C ASP A 48 30.84 -16.00 -51.84
N LYS A 49 30.56 -15.27 -50.75
CA LYS A 49 31.44 -15.19 -49.57
C LYS A 49 31.27 -16.36 -48.61
N PHE A 50 30.15 -17.08 -48.69
CA PHE A 50 29.83 -18.22 -47.81
C PHE A 50 30.11 -19.57 -48.48
N THR A 51 30.33 -19.61 -49.80
CA THR A 51 30.73 -20.81 -50.55
C THR A 51 32.16 -21.28 -50.25
N GLN A 52 32.94 -20.54 -49.46
CA GLN A 52 34.25 -20.96 -48.96
C GLN A 52 34.17 -21.79 -47.67
N LEU A 53 32.99 -21.88 -47.05
CA LEU A 53 32.78 -22.71 -45.86
C LEU A 53 32.57 -24.16 -46.30
N GLU A 54 33.40 -25.08 -45.81
CA GLU A 54 33.21 -26.51 -46.03
C GLU A 54 31.89 -26.93 -45.37
N LEU A 55 30.89 -27.25 -46.20
CA LEU A 55 29.66 -27.86 -45.71
C LEU A 55 29.96 -29.29 -45.21
N PRO A 56 29.32 -29.73 -44.11
CA PRO A 56 29.49 -31.09 -43.62
C PRO A 56 29.05 -32.07 -44.70
N LYS A 57 29.94 -32.97 -45.11
CA LYS A 57 29.70 -33.94 -46.19
C LYS A 57 28.99 -35.17 -45.67
N THR A 58 28.99 -35.37 -44.35
CA THR A 58 28.39 -36.51 -43.67
C THR A 58 27.46 -36.07 -42.54
N THR A 59 26.47 -36.89 -42.23
CA THR A 59 25.54 -36.68 -41.10
C THR A 59 26.28 -36.59 -39.75
N ALA A 60 27.46 -37.21 -39.65
CA ALA A 60 28.31 -37.14 -38.45
C ALA A 60 28.94 -35.74 -38.28
N GLU A 61 29.54 -35.18 -39.33
CA GLU A 61 30.13 -33.82 -39.31
C GLU A 61 29.06 -32.74 -39.09
N LEU A 62 27.85 -32.96 -39.60
CA LEU A 62 26.70 -32.10 -39.34
C LEU A 62 26.31 -32.12 -37.86
N GLY A 63 26.27 -33.32 -37.26
CA GLY A 63 26.01 -33.51 -35.84
C GLY A 63 27.05 -32.82 -34.95
N ASP A 64 28.33 -32.94 -35.30
CA ASP A 64 29.44 -32.32 -34.55
C ASP A 64 29.39 -30.79 -34.64
N SER A 65 29.09 -30.24 -35.82
CA SER A 65 28.95 -28.79 -36.02
C SER A 65 27.75 -28.21 -35.26
N LEU A 66 26.64 -28.95 -35.23
CA LEU A 66 25.46 -28.59 -34.43
C LEU A 66 25.75 -28.67 -32.93
N ALA A 67 26.49 -29.68 -32.47
CA ALA A 67 26.85 -29.85 -31.07
C ALA A 67 27.77 -28.73 -30.56
N LEU A 68 28.75 -28.28 -31.36
CA LEU A 68 29.60 -27.16 -31.00
C LEU A 68 28.81 -25.85 -30.84
N ILE A 69 27.88 -25.58 -31.75
CA ILE A 69 27.04 -24.38 -31.71
C ILE A 69 26.04 -24.45 -30.55
N ASP A 70 25.44 -25.61 -30.30
CA ASP A 70 24.56 -25.84 -29.16
C ASP A 70 25.30 -25.60 -27.83
N SER A 71 26.56 -26.06 -27.73
CA SER A 71 27.40 -25.79 -26.55
C SER A 71 27.70 -24.30 -26.35
N LEU A 72 27.90 -23.55 -27.44
CA LEU A 72 28.12 -22.11 -27.39
C LEU A 72 26.85 -21.36 -26.96
N PHE A 73 25.69 -21.78 -27.46
CA PHE A 73 24.40 -21.23 -27.03
C PHE A 73 24.06 -21.54 -25.58
N ALA A 74 24.34 -22.76 -25.12
CA ALA A 74 24.17 -23.12 -23.71
C ALA A 74 24.96 -22.19 -22.79
N SER A 75 26.21 -21.85 -23.16
CA SER A 75 27.04 -20.92 -22.38
C SER A 75 26.46 -19.49 -22.33
N VAL A 76 25.98 -18.97 -23.46
CA VAL A 76 25.37 -17.63 -23.54
C VAL A 76 24.03 -17.58 -22.80
N ALA A 77 23.20 -18.62 -22.94
CA ALA A 77 21.93 -18.74 -22.24
C ALA A 77 22.12 -18.75 -20.71
N LEU A 78 23.16 -19.44 -20.22
CA LEU A 78 23.49 -19.47 -18.79
C LEU A 78 23.84 -18.07 -18.28
N VAL A 79 24.68 -17.32 -19.01
CA VAL A 79 25.05 -15.94 -18.64
C VAL A 79 23.82 -15.02 -18.65
N LEU A 80 22.96 -15.11 -19.66
CA LEU A 80 21.73 -14.32 -19.74
C LEU A 80 20.75 -14.68 -18.61
N GLY A 81 20.63 -15.96 -18.25
CA GLY A 81 19.85 -16.43 -17.11
C GLY A 81 20.35 -15.84 -15.78
N LEU A 82 21.66 -15.82 -15.57
CA LEU A 82 22.30 -15.19 -14.42
C LEU A 82 22.01 -13.68 -14.34
N VAL A 83 22.15 -12.97 -15.47
CA VAL A 83 21.84 -11.53 -15.54
C VAL A 83 20.37 -11.28 -15.22
N ALA A 84 19.45 -12.10 -15.75
CA ALA A 84 18.03 -12.00 -15.45
C ALA A 84 17.73 -12.19 -13.96
N ILE A 85 18.33 -13.20 -13.32
CA ILE A 85 18.20 -13.43 -11.87
C ILE A 85 18.71 -12.23 -11.07
N LEU A 86 19.85 -11.65 -11.46
CA LEU A 86 20.41 -10.47 -10.79
C LEU A 86 19.52 -9.24 -10.92
N ILE A 87 18.90 -9.02 -12.08
CA ILE A 87 17.96 -7.91 -12.30
C ILE A 87 16.69 -8.12 -11.48
N GLN A 88 16.08 -9.30 -11.55
CA GLN A 88 14.88 -9.62 -10.77
C GLN A 88 15.11 -9.52 -9.26
N GLY A 89 16.27 -9.95 -8.76
CA GLY A 89 16.62 -9.82 -7.34
C GLY A 89 16.72 -8.37 -6.87
N LYS A 90 17.23 -7.47 -7.72
CA LYS A 90 17.29 -6.02 -7.42
C LYS A 90 15.90 -5.39 -7.41
N GLU A 91 15.07 -5.72 -8.40
CA GLU A 91 13.68 -5.25 -8.46
C GLU A 91 12.85 -5.74 -7.27
N LEU A 92 13.01 -7.01 -6.89
CA LEU A 92 12.33 -7.58 -5.73
C LEU A 92 12.72 -6.84 -4.44
N LYS A 93 14.02 -6.61 -4.21
CA LYS A 93 14.50 -5.86 -3.04
C LYS A 93 13.96 -4.43 -2.99
N ALA A 94 13.92 -3.75 -4.14
CA ALA A 94 13.35 -2.41 -4.23
C ALA A 94 11.84 -2.40 -3.94
N SER A 95 11.11 -3.39 -4.47
CA SER A 95 9.67 -3.58 -4.22
C SER A 95 9.40 -3.86 -2.74
N THR A 96 10.15 -4.76 -2.11
CA THR A 96 10.02 -5.06 -0.68
C THR A 96 10.27 -3.81 0.16
N LYS A 97 11.33 -3.04 -0.12
CA LYS A 97 11.61 -1.78 0.60
C LYS A 97 10.46 -0.78 0.46
N ALA A 98 9.90 -0.63 -0.74
CA ALA A 98 8.76 0.24 -0.99
C ALA A 98 7.52 -0.24 -0.22
N GLN A 99 7.23 -1.54 -0.22
CA GLN A 99 6.14 -2.15 0.54
C GLN A 99 6.30 -1.98 2.05
N THR A 100 7.51 -2.19 2.60
CA THR A 100 7.78 -1.96 4.03
C THR A 100 7.57 -0.50 4.41
N SER A 101 7.99 0.44 3.55
CA SER A 101 7.75 1.86 3.78
C SER A 101 6.26 2.19 3.75
N GLN A 102 5.51 1.65 2.77
CA GLN A 102 4.06 1.83 2.69
C GLN A 102 3.34 1.23 3.91
N ALA A 103 3.72 0.03 4.34
CA ALA A 103 3.17 -0.62 5.52
C ALA A 103 3.38 0.23 6.78
N LYS A 104 4.59 0.78 6.97
CA LYS A 104 4.87 1.69 8.09
C LYS A 104 4.04 2.98 8.02
N THR A 105 3.85 3.56 6.84
CA THR A 105 2.99 4.74 6.67
C THR A 105 1.54 4.41 7.00
N LEU A 106 1.03 3.27 6.54
CA LEU A 106 -0.33 2.82 6.87
C LEU A 106 -0.51 2.57 8.36
N GLU A 107 0.48 1.96 9.02
CA GLU A 107 0.47 1.78 10.48
C GLU A 107 0.36 3.12 11.22
N LEU A 108 1.15 4.12 10.81
CA LEU A 108 1.06 5.47 11.37
C LEU A 108 -0.29 6.12 11.12
N GLN A 109 -0.86 5.97 9.93
CA GLN A 109 -2.18 6.51 9.59
C GLN A 109 -3.29 5.87 10.42
N ILE A 110 -3.26 4.55 10.62
CA ILE A 110 -4.23 3.83 11.45
C ILE A 110 -4.13 4.32 12.89
N LYS A 111 -2.92 4.48 13.42
CA LYS A 111 -2.71 5.00 14.77
C LYS A 111 -3.27 6.41 14.93
N GLN A 112 -2.94 7.32 14.01
CA GLN A 112 -3.49 8.67 14.00
C GLN A 112 -5.03 8.69 13.90
N GLN A 113 -5.61 7.79 13.10
CA GLN A 113 -7.06 7.67 12.97
C GLN A 113 -7.71 7.16 14.27
N GLN A 114 -7.07 6.20 14.97
CA GLN A 114 -7.54 5.73 16.28
C GLN A 114 -7.52 6.86 17.32
N ASP A 115 -6.42 7.62 17.38
CA ASP A 115 -6.30 8.76 18.30
C ASP A 115 -7.33 9.86 17.96
N SER A 116 -7.57 10.13 16.67
CA SER A 116 -8.60 11.07 16.21
C SER A 116 -10.01 10.60 16.55
N ASN A 117 -10.31 9.30 16.42
CA ASN A 117 -11.61 8.74 16.79
C ASN A 117 -11.85 8.85 18.29
N LEU A 118 -10.82 8.56 19.09
CA LEU A 118 -10.87 8.68 20.54
C LEU A 118 -11.10 10.14 20.98
N LEU A 119 -10.38 11.08 20.36
CA LEU A 119 -10.57 12.52 20.58
C LEU A 119 -11.99 12.95 20.22
N GLY A 120 -12.53 12.50 19.09
CA GLY A 120 -13.90 12.76 18.68
C GLY A 120 -14.93 12.24 19.68
N ALA A 121 -14.76 11.01 20.19
CA ALA A 121 -15.64 10.43 21.19
C ALA A 121 -15.62 11.24 22.51
N TYR A 122 -14.44 11.65 22.97
CA TYR A 122 -14.33 12.50 24.16
C TYR A 122 -14.96 13.89 23.96
N SER A 123 -14.75 14.51 22.81
CA SER A 123 -15.35 15.82 22.49
C SER A 123 -16.88 15.78 22.50
N VAL A 124 -17.47 14.73 21.90
CA VAL A 124 -18.94 14.53 21.93
C VAL A 124 -19.43 14.32 23.36
N ARG A 125 -18.75 13.49 24.15
CA ARG A 125 -19.13 13.23 25.54
C ARG A 125 -19.02 14.49 26.40
N GLN A 126 -17.97 15.29 26.21
CA GLN A 126 -17.79 16.55 26.92
C GLN A 126 -18.92 17.54 26.59
N THR A 127 -19.23 17.70 25.31
CA THR A 127 -20.33 18.56 24.86
C THR A 127 -21.65 18.15 25.48
N PHE A 128 -21.93 16.84 25.52
CA PHE A 128 -23.10 16.29 26.19
C PHE A 128 -23.12 16.62 27.70
N LEU A 129 -22.01 16.41 28.41
CA LEU A 129 -21.94 16.67 29.85
C LEU A 129 -22.12 18.16 30.17
N LEU A 130 -21.53 19.06 29.37
CA LEU A 130 -21.67 20.49 29.54
C LEU A 130 -23.12 20.93 29.29
N SER A 131 -23.75 20.43 28.22
CA SER A 131 -25.16 20.71 27.93
C SER A 131 -26.10 20.18 29.02
N ASP A 132 -25.85 18.98 29.56
CA ASP A 132 -26.68 18.44 30.64
C ASP A 132 -26.46 19.20 31.96
N CYS A 133 -25.25 19.70 32.23
CA CYS A 133 -24.98 20.58 33.36
C CYS A 133 -25.76 21.90 33.24
N GLU A 134 -25.78 22.51 32.06
CA GLU A 134 -26.56 23.73 31.81
C GLU A 134 -28.06 23.49 32.00
N ARG A 135 -28.58 22.38 31.45
CA ARG A 135 -29.96 21.95 31.65
C ARG A 135 -30.30 21.76 33.14
N LEU A 136 -29.43 21.08 33.89
CA LEU A 136 -29.60 20.88 35.33
C LEU A 136 -29.55 22.20 36.09
N ASN A 137 -28.67 23.13 35.71
CA ASN A 137 -28.58 24.44 36.35
C ASN A 137 -29.89 25.23 36.16
N ASN A 138 -30.42 25.28 34.94
CA ASN A 138 -31.71 25.93 34.66
C ASN A 138 -32.85 25.28 35.46
N GLN A 139 -32.84 23.94 35.58
CA GLN A 139 -33.81 23.22 36.40
C GLN A 139 -33.68 23.57 37.89
N ILE A 140 -32.46 23.63 38.42
CA ILE A 140 -32.19 24.04 39.80
C ILE A 140 -32.69 25.46 40.05
N GLU A 141 -32.41 26.41 39.16
CA GLU A 141 -32.88 27.80 39.28
C GLU A 141 -34.41 27.88 39.29
N SER A 142 -35.08 27.09 38.46
CA SER A 142 -36.55 27.00 38.46
C SER A 142 -37.10 26.42 39.77
N LEU A 143 -36.48 25.37 40.32
CA LEU A 143 -36.89 24.74 41.57
C LEU A 143 -36.65 25.66 42.77
N VAL A 144 -35.52 26.39 42.79
CA VAL A 144 -35.23 27.41 43.82
C VAL A 144 -36.28 28.52 43.77
N SER A 145 -36.64 28.98 42.57
CA SER A 145 -37.69 29.99 42.40
C SER A 145 -39.07 29.51 42.86
N GLN A 146 -39.38 28.21 42.71
CA GLN A 146 -40.61 27.60 43.22
C GLN A 146 -40.58 27.47 44.75
N GLU A 147 -39.45 27.05 45.32
CA GLU A 147 -39.24 26.89 46.76
C GLU A 147 -39.44 28.21 47.52
N LEU A 148 -38.98 29.32 46.94
CA LEU A 148 -39.16 30.66 47.51
C LEU A 148 -40.61 31.13 47.51
N LYS A 149 -41.45 30.61 46.61
CA LYS A 149 -42.88 30.98 46.49
C LYS A 149 -43.80 30.02 47.24
N GLU A 150 -43.32 28.85 47.64
CA GLU A 150 -44.12 27.80 48.28
C GLU A 150 -44.26 28.05 49.79
N THR A 151 -45.51 28.11 50.25
CA THR A 151 -45.87 28.34 51.65
C THR A 151 -46.05 27.04 52.43
N ASN A 152 -46.28 25.92 51.76
CA ASN A 152 -46.42 24.62 52.42
C ASN A 152 -45.04 24.02 52.79
N THR A 153 -44.81 23.82 54.09
CA THR A 153 -43.57 23.27 54.66
C THR A 153 -43.19 21.89 54.12
N GLU A 154 -44.17 21.02 53.85
CA GLU A 154 -43.94 19.67 53.35
C GLU A 154 -43.45 19.70 51.89
N LYS A 155 -44.15 20.45 51.04
CA LYS A 155 -43.73 20.68 49.64
C LYS A 155 -42.38 21.37 49.54
N LYS A 156 -42.11 22.32 50.44
CA LYS A 156 -40.81 23.00 50.53
C LYS A 156 -39.67 22.02 50.81
N SER A 157 -39.88 21.07 51.73
CA SER A 157 -38.93 19.99 52.03
C SER A 157 -38.69 19.08 50.83
N GLU A 158 -39.72 18.73 50.07
CA GLU A 158 -39.59 17.93 48.84
C GLU A 158 -38.80 18.67 47.75
N LEU A 159 -39.10 19.95 47.51
CA LEU A 159 -38.35 20.79 46.58
C LEU A 159 -36.87 20.87 46.97
N TRP A 160 -36.57 21.02 48.26
CA TRP A 160 -35.19 21.02 48.76
C TRP A 160 -34.46 19.69 48.48
N LYS A 161 -35.14 18.55 48.64
CA LYS A 161 -34.56 17.24 48.29
C LYS A 161 -34.27 17.16 46.79
N LEU A 162 -35.17 17.64 45.94
CA LEU A 162 -34.98 17.66 44.48
C LEU A 162 -33.83 18.58 44.06
N ILE A 163 -33.73 19.77 44.65
CA ILE A 163 -32.62 20.71 44.43
C ILE A 163 -31.29 20.07 44.81
N LYS A 164 -31.22 19.46 46.00
CA LYS A 164 -30.00 18.79 46.49
C LYS A 164 -29.58 17.65 45.58
N ASN A 165 -30.52 16.81 45.14
CA ASN A 165 -30.25 15.71 44.22
C ASN A 165 -29.76 16.21 42.86
N SER A 166 -30.38 17.27 42.33
CA SER A 166 -29.99 17.88 41.06
C SER A 166 -28.58 18.49 41.13
N ARG A 167 -28.26 19.21 42.20
CA ARG A 167 -26.91 19.74 42.45
C ARG A 167 -25.86 18.63 42.59
N ASN A 168 -26.19 17.54 43.28
CA ASN A 168 -25.28 16.40 43.40
C ASN A 168 -25.01 15.76 42.03
N LYS A 169 -26.02 15.65 41.17
CA LYS A 169 -25.87 15.12 39.81
C LYS A 169 -25.01 16.05 38.94
N GLU A 170 -25.30 17.34 38.96
CA GLU A 170 -24.53 18.36 38.24
C GLU A 170 -23.04 18.32 38.66
N ARG A 171 -22.77 18.26 39.96
CA ARG A 171 -21.40 18.17 40.48
C ARG A 171 -20.65 16.94 39.95
N LYS A 172 -21.29 15.77 39.96
CA LYS A 172 -20.71 14.53 39.42
C LYS A 172 -20.39 14.67 37.93
N GLN A 173 -21.29 15.28 37.15
CA GLN A 173 -21.08 15.49 35.72
C GLN A 173 -19.97 16.50 35.43
N ARG A 174 -19.83 17.56 36.23
CA ARG A 174 -18.69 18.50 36.13
C ARG A 174 -17.37 17.81 36.48
N GLU A 175 -17.35 16.96 37.50
CA GLU A 175 -16.16 16.16 37.85
C GLU A 175 -15.79 15.20 36.71
N GLU A 176 -16.77 14.56 36.07
CA GLU A 176 -16.55 13.72 34.89
C GLU A 176 -16.03 14.53 33.71
N SER A 177 -16.61 15.70 33.43
CA SER A 177 -16.15 16.60 32.36
C SER A 177 -14.68 16.99 32.54
N LYS A 178 -14.26 17.33 33.76
CA LYS A 178 -12.86 17.67 34.06
C LYS A 178 -11.89 16.50 33.79
N LYS A 179 -12.33 15.26 34.06
CA LYS A 179 -11.54 14.06 33.76
C LYS A 179 -11.41 13.85 32.25
N ILE A 180 -12.48 14.10 31.51
CA ILE A 180 -12.47 14.00 30.04
C ILE A 180 -11.56 15.09 29.45
N ASP A 181 -11.63 16.32 29.95
CA ASP A 181 -10.70 17.40 29.57
C ASP A 181 -9.24 17.00 29.76
N ALA A 182 -8.89 16.46 30.93
CA ALA A 182 -7.54 15.97 31.19
C ALA A 182 -7.13 14.84 30.23
N ASN A 183 -8.05 13.95 29.85
CA ASN A 183 -7.78 12.90 28.87
C ASN A 183 -7.58 13.47 27.46
N ILE A 184 -8.35 14.49 27.07
CA ILE A 184 -8.20 15.20 25.80
C ILE A 184 -6.82 15.88 25.76
N GLU A 185 -6.45 16.62 26.80
CA GLU A 185 -5.14 17.29 26.90
C GLU A 185 -3.98 16.29 26.80
N ASN A 186 -4.09 15.15 27.50
CA ASN A 186 -3.10 14.07 27.43
C ASN A 186 -2.98 13.44 26.03
N LEU A 187 -4.07 13.39 25.25
CA LEU A 187 -4.04 12.89 23.88
C LEU A 187 -3.44 13.93 22.93
N LEU A 188 -3.81 15.20 23.08
CA LEU A 188 -3.25 16.29 22.27
C LEU A 188 -1.74 16.44 22.48
N ASN A 189 -1.24 16.21 23.70
CA ASN A 189 0.20 16.24 23.98
C ASN A 189 0.98 15.03 23.43
N LYS A 190 0.28 13.96 22.99
CA LYS A 190 0.90 12.76 22.41
C LYS A 190 0.92 12.76 20.88
N ILE A 191 0.09 13.59 20.26
CA ILE A 191 -0.03 13.79 18.81
C ILE A 191 1.01 14.83 18.37
#